data_AF-A0A7X0A1R7-F1
#
_entry.id   AF-A0A7X0A1R7-F1
#
_cell.length_a   1.000
_cell.length_b   1.000
_cell.length_c   1.000
_cell.angle_alpha   90.00
_cell.angle_beta   90.00
_cell.angle_gamma   90.00
#
_symmetry.space_group_name_H-M   'P 1'
#
loop_
_entity.id
_entity.type
_entity.pdbx_description
1 polymer ?
#
loop_
_entity_poly.entity_id
_entity_poly.type
_entity_poly.pdbx_seq_one_letter_code
_entity_poly.pdbx_strand_id
1 'polypeptide(L)'
;MANRQTDRLRIEKVRGQGPKEIFGEKAQIHDKSVNSFSKAVFETLKKGFPAFEFRFREKITKKEINEKLNSVDERLGLTVFVGNASIKPDGGIIEVKDEEHNWRIVLVCEAKHQGKDIENITKGILVGKNSNQDLMVAGNAIERSHKNINEIRNIMIDEKHFPYILFLQGSNFLTEPTAILRPNGTEVILKHDAGSLNRIDRLTSANYSLPINKNSCENIFITIDGKSVMLQAVSIYTKSTEWTVEEMLPIMMDVATTSLKILGLTINK
;
A
#
# COMPACT_ATOMS: atom_id res chain seq x y z
N MET A 1 -17.59 37.90 21.98
CA MET A 1 -17.64 37.01 20.79
C MET A 1 -16.40 37.21 19.92
N ALA A 2 -15.22 36.74 20.34
CA ALA A 2 -13.98 36.96 19.58
C ALA A 2 -12.92 35.84 19.73
N ASN A 3 -13.31 34.60 20.05
CA ASN A 3 -12.34 33.50 20.26
C ASN A 3 -12.63 32.20 19.49
N ARG A 4 -13.72 32.10 18.71
CA ARG A 4 -14.01 30.87 17.95
C ARG A 4 -13.27 30.77 16.61
N GLN A 5 -12.67 31.87 16.14
CA GLN A 5 -11.96 31.92 14.85
C GLN A 5 -10.47 31.60 14.99
N THR A 6 -9.86 32.01 16.11
CA THR A 6 -8.47 31.73 16.48
C THR A 6 -8.22 30.26 16.79
N ASP A 7 -9.16 29.57 17.44
CA ASP A 7 -9.05 28.12 17.68
C ASP A 7 -9.21 27.30 16.40
N ARG A 8 -10.07 27.74 15.47
CA ARG A 8 -10.20 27.14 14.13
C ARG A 8 -8.91 27.28 13.31
N LEU A 9 -8.28 28.45 13.34
CA LEU A 9 -7.00 28.73 12.67
C LEU A 9 -5.83 27.94 13.30
N ARG A 10 -5.88 27.65 14.61
CA ARG A 10 -4.88 26.82 15.29
C ARG A 10 -5.03 25.32 14.95
N ILE A 11 -6.27 24.85 14.81
CA ILE A 11 -6.57 23.48 14.36
C ILE A 11 -6.19 23.29 12.88
N GLU A 12 -6.40 24.31 12.04
CA GLU A 12 -5.91 24.31 10.65
C GLU A 12 -4.38 24.37 10.58
N LYS A 13 -3.69 25.03 11.51
CA LYS A 13 -2.22 24.99 11.60
C LYS A 13 -1.67 23.61 11.99
N VAL A 14 -2.35 22.84 12.85
CA VAL A 14 -1.95 21.45 13.16
C VAL A 14 -2.25 20.51 11.98
N ARG A 15 -3.27 20.79 11.17
CA ARG A 15 -3.48 20.15 9.86
C ARG A 15 -2.47 20.61 8.79
N GLY A 16 -1.95 21.83 8.93
CA GLY A 16 -1.02 22.50 8.02
C GLY A 16 0.46 22.25 8.32
N GLN A 17 0.81 21.75 9.51
CA GLN A 17 2.08 21.06 9.75
C GLN A 17 2.01 19.71 9.05
N GLY A 18 2.08 19.74 7.73
CA GLY A 18 2.04 18.54 6.93
C GLY A 18 3.19 17.58 7.30
N PRO A 19 3.18 16.37 6.75
CA PRO A 19 4.33 15.45 6.81
C PRO A 19 5.66 16.15 6.45
N LYS A 20 5.65 17.22 5.66
CA LYS A 20 6.87 17.94 5.29
C LYS A 20 7.70 18.47 6.48
N GLU A 21 7.11 18.94 7.58
CA GLU A 21 7.90 19.47 8.72
C GLU A 21 8.39 18.36 9.66
N ILE A 22 7.54 17.38 9.99
CA ILE A 22 7.90 16.26 10.89
C ILE A 22 8.93 15.33 10.24
N PHE A 23 8.83 15.14 8.92
CA PHE A 23 9.72 14.25 8.16
C PHE A 23 10.92 14.99 7.55
N GLY A 24 10.87 16.32 7.40
CA GLY A 24 11.97 17.15 6.87
C GLY A 24 13.17 17.29 7.82
N GLU A 25 12.95 17.27 9.14
CA GLU A 25 14.05 17.42 10.12
C GLU A 25 14.73 16.09 10.52
N LYS A 26 14.07 14.94 10.34
CA LYS A 26 14.52 13.66 10.95
C LYS A 26 14.74 12.49 10.01
N ALA A 27 14.56 12.66 8.70
CA ALA A 27 14.64 11.54 7.77
C ALA A 27 15.61 11.84 6.62
N GLN A 28 16.92 11.86 6.89
CA GLN A 28 17.88 11.47 5.86
C GLN A 28 17.70 9.98 5.60
N ILE A 29 16.64 9.63 4.87
CA ILE A 29 16.42 8.27 4.42
C ILE A 29 17.43 8.03 3.29
N HIS A 30 18.53 7.36 3.64
CA HIS A 30 19.59 7.02 2.70
C HIS A 30 19.18 5.86 1.77
N ASP A 31 18.27 4.98 2.22
CA ASP A 31 17.76 3.84 1.46
C ASP A 31 16.34 4.11 0.94
N LYS A 32 16.14 4.18 -0.37
CA LYS A 32 14.84 4.47 -1.01
C LYS A 32 13.92 3.24 -1.10
N SER A 33 13.89 2.40 -0.07
CA SER A 33 13.06 1.21 -0.03
C SER A 33 11.73 1.46 0.66
N VAL A 34 10.67 0.78 0.23
CA VAL A 34 9.35 0.82 0.91
C VAL A 34 9.46 0.41 2.40
N ASN A 35 10.46 -0.41 2.75
CA ASN A 35 10.75 -0.82 4.12
C ASN A 35 11.26 0.34 4.98
N SER A 36 12.22 1.12 4.48
CA SER A 36 12.76 2.26 5.21
C SER A 36 11.69 3.31 5.46
N PHE A 37 10.78 3.52 4.48
CA PHE A 37 9.68 4.45 4.62
C PHE A 37 8.65 3.96 5.64
N SER A 38 8.34 2.65 5.64
CA SER A 38 7.45 2.05 6.64
C SER A 38 8.03 2.14 8.06
N LYS A 39 9.35 2.01 8.23
CA LYS A 39 10.03 2.26 9.51
C LYS A 39 9.96 3.72 9.94
N ALA A 40 10.04 4.67 9.00
CA ALA A 40 9.83 6.08 9.31
C ALA A 40 8.40 6.36 9.78
N VAL A 41 7.40 5.76 9.13
CA VAL A 41 5.98 5.80 9.56
C VAL A 41 5.82 5.23 10.96
N PHE A 42 6.43 4.07 11.25
CA PHE A 42 6.41 3.46 12.58
C PHE A 42 6.94 4.41 13.67
N GLU A 43 8.07 5.07 13.43
CA GLU A 43 8.64 6.04 14.37
C GLU A 43 7.78 7.31 14.51
N THR A 44 7.13 7.74 13.44
CA THR A 44 6.18 8.87 13.49
C THR A 44 4.92 8.50 14.28
N LEU A 45 4.38 7.29 14.11
CA LEU A 45 3.24 6.80 14.87
C LEU A 45 3.55 6.76 16.37
N LYS A 46 4.70 6.19 16.77
CA LYS A 46 5.14 6.17 18.18
C LYS A 46 5.22 7.56 18.80
N LYS A 47 5.71 8.55 18.05
CA LYS A 47 5.82 9.95 18.53
C LYS A 47 4.47 10.65 18.57
N GLY A 48 3.62 10.42 17.57
CA GLY A 48 2.30 11.04 17.46
C GLY A 48 1.26 10.45 18.43
N PHE A 49 1.45 9.20 18.83
CA PHE A 49 0.51 8.41 19.62
C PHE A 49 1.21 7.75 20.83
N PRO A 50 1.84 8.54 21.73
CA PRO A 50 2.73 8.01 22.78
C PRO A 50 2.01 7.16 23.84
N ALA A 51 0.68 7.25 23.92
CA ALA A 51 -0.13 6.42 24.81
C ALA A 51 -0.29 4.97 24.33
N PHE A 52 0.05 4.68 23.07
CA PHE A 52 -0.14 3.37 22.46
C PHE A 52 1.19 2.66 22.21
N GLU A 53 1.19 1.35 22.40
CA GLU A 53 2.35 0.50 22.13
C GLU A 53 2.31 0.06 20.66
N PHE A 54 3.36 0.38 19.90
CA PHE A 54 3.51 -0.05 18.51
C PHE A 54 4.65 -1.05 18.36
N ARG A 55 4.53 -1.98 17.41
CA ARG A 55 5.66 -2.82 16.96
C ARG A 55 5.73 -2.90 15.44
N PHE A 56 6.95 -3.16 14.95
CA PHE A 56 7.23 -3.44 13.55
C PHE A 56 7.63 -4.90 13.38
N ARG A 57 7.06 -5.56 12.37
CA ARG A 57 7.35 -6.95 12.04
C ARG A 57 7.74 -7.07 10.58
N GLU A 58 8.67 -7.97 10.30
CA GLU A 58 9.04 -8.27 8.91
C GLU A 58 8.16 -9.35 8.27
N LYS A 59 7.60 -10.25 9.08
CA LYS A 59 6.90 -11.43 8.58
C LYS A 59 5.74 -11.86 9.47
N ILE A 60 4.79 -12.53 8.84
CA ILE A 60 3.68 -13.25 9.47
C ILE A 60 3.79 -14.72 9.10
N THR A 61 3.64 -15.61 10.08
CA THR A 61 3.76 -17.05 9.84
C THR A 61 2.44 -17.61 9.32
N LYS A 62 2.49 -18.67 8.51
CA LYS A 62 1.26 -19.33 8.04
C LYS A 62 0.46 -19.92 9.20
N LYS A 63 1.15 -20.39 10.24
CA LYS A 63 0.56 -20.88 11.48
C LYS A 63 -0.32 -19.83 12.15
N GLU A 64 0.20 -18.61 12.32
CA GLU A 64 -0.52 -17.49 12.92
C GLU A 64 -1.79 -17.11 12.12
N ILE A 65 -1.70 -17.08 10.78
CA ILE A 65 -2.87 -16.83 9.91
C ILE A 65 -3.93 -17.92 10.12
N ASN A 66 -3.50 -19.18 10.17
CA ASN A 66 -4.38 -20.32 10.36
C ASN A 66 -5.05 -20.32 11.75
N GLU A 67 -4.31 -20.02 12.81
CA GLU A 67 -4.85 -19.88 14.17
C GLU A 67 -5.92 -18.81 14.23
N LYS A 68 -5.69 -17.67 13.56
CA LYS A 68 -6.66 -16.58 13.47
C LYS A 68 -7.92 -16.98 12.70
N LEU A 69 -7.78 -17.63 11.54
CA LEU A 69 -8.91 -18.16 10.79
C LEU A 69 -9.72 -19.16 11.63
N ASN A 70 -9.03 -20.08 12.33
CA ASN A 70 -9.67 -21.10 13.16
C ASN A 70 -10.41 -20.50 14.37
N SER A 71 -9.91 -19.40 14.94
CA SER A 71 -10.59 -18.69 16.03
C SER A 71 -11.92 -18.06 15.61
N VAL A 72 -12.14 -17.83 14.30
CA VAL A 72 -13.39 -17.28 13.76
C VAL A 72 -14.35 -18.39 13.34
N ASP A 73 -13.84 -19.50 12.81
CA ASP A 73 -14.62 -20.68 12.46
C ASP A 73 -13.74 -21.94 12.47
N GLU A 74 -14.16 -22.97 13.20
CA GLU A 74 -13.38 -24.21 13.41
C GLU A 74 -13.04 -24.96 12.12
N ARG A 75 -13.74 -24.69 11.02
CA ARG A 75 -13.50 -25.32 9.71
C ARG A 75 -12.35 -24.66 8.94
N LEU A 76 -11.90 -23.48 9.36
CA LEU A 76 -10.87 -22.69 8.67
C LEU A 76 -9.50 -22.88 9.32
N GLY A 77 -8.43 -22.62 8.54
CA GLY A 77 -7.05 -22.64 9.04
C GLY A 77 -6.47 -24.03 9.37
N LEU A 78 -7.09 -25.12 8.89
CA LEU A 78 -6.76 -26.48 9.35
C LEU A 78 -5.40 -27.04 8.88
N THR A 79 -4.88 -26.57 7.75
CA THR A 79 -3.74 -27.21 7.09
C THR A 79 -2.51 -26.31 7.01
N VAL A 80 -1.35 -26.86 7.41
CA VAL A 80 -0.02 -26.32 7.10
C VAL A 80 0.86 -27.49 6.67
N PHE A 81 1.35 -27.45 5.44
CA PHE A 81 2.23 -28.50 4.89
C PHE A 81 3.70 -28.24 5.23
N VAL A 82 4.07 -26.97 5.36
CA VAL A 82 5.44 -26.52 5.64
C VAL A 82 5.40 -25.69 6.92
N GLY A 83 5.88 -26.25 8.03
CA GLY A 83 5.72 -25.68 9.37
C GLY A 83 6.33 -24.30 9.58
N ASN A 84 7.37 -23.95 8.82
CA ASN A 84 8.03 -22.65 8.87
C ASN A 84 7.59 -21.68 7.75
N ALA A 85 6.50 -22.00 7.02
CA ALA A 85 5.97 -21.13 5.98
C ALA A 85 5.58 -19.76 6.55
N SER A 86 5.90 -18.70 5.80
CA SER A 86 5.58 -17.31 6.18
C SER A 86 5.46 -16.43 4.95
N ILE A 87 4.80 -15.29 5.12
CA ILE A 87 4.83 -14.18 4.17
C ILE A 87 5.72 -13.06 4.71
N LYS A 88 6.42 -12.39 3.81
CA LYS A 88 7.28 -11.24 4.10
C LYS A 88 6.92 -10.11 3.12
N PRO A 89 5.98 -9.21 3.49
CA PRO A 89 5.73 -8.00 2.72
C PRO A 89 6.97 -7.12 2.71
N ASP A 90 7.33 -6.55 1.55
CA ASP A 90 8.57 -5.79 1.39
C ASP A 90 8.65 -4.58 2.34
N GLY A 91 7.52 -3.92 2.60
CA GLY A 91 7.41 -2.80 3.54
C GLY A 91 7.32 -3.22 5.02
N GLY A 92 7.16 -4.51 5.30
CA GLY A 92 6.86 -5.02 6.64
C GLY A 92 5.42 -4.75 7.08
N ILE A 93 5.17 -4.97 8.37
CA ILE A 93 3.88 -4.84 9.04
C ILE A 93 4.06 -3.95 10.27
N ILE A 94 3.20 -2.95 10.43
CA ILE A 94 3.10 -2.15 11.65
C ILE A 94 1.83 -2.58 12.40
N GLU A 95 1.97 -2.80 13.70
CA GLU A 95 0.88 -3.15 14.59
C GLU A 95 0.84 -2.20 15.79
N VAL A 96 -0.37 -2.01 16.33
CA VAL A 96 -0.63 -1.32 17.59
C VAL A 96 -1.27 -2.31 18.56
N LYS A 97 -0.95 -2.19 19.84
CA LYS A 97 -1.59 -3.00 20.89
C LYS A 97 -2.88 -2.31 21.35
N ASP A 98 -3.98 -3.05 21.35
CA ASP A 98 -5.27 -2.56 21.86
C ASP A 98 -5.42 -2.77 23.39
N GLU A 99 -6.57 -2.33 23.91
CA GLU A 99 -6.90 -2.41 25.34
C GLU A 99 -7.05 -3.86 25.84
N GLU A 100 -7.36 -4.80 24.95
CA GLU A 100 -7.44 -6.24 25.23
C GLU A 100 -6.07 -6.93 25.12
N HIS A 101 -4.99 -6.16 24.95
CA HIS A 101 -3.62 -6.61 24.76
C HIS A 101 -3.38 -7.40 23.46
N ASN A 102 -4.29 -7.28 22.49
CA ASN A 102 -4.14 -7.87 21.16
C ASN A 102 -3.37 -6.92 20.24
N TRP A 103 -2.53 -7.49 19.38
CA TRP A 103 -1.82 -6.73 18.36
C TRP A 103 -2.68 -6.59 17.11
N ARG A 104 -2.96 -5.36 16.71
CA ARG A 104 -3.83 -4.99 15.59
C ARG A 104 -2.99 -4.39 14.48
N ILE A 105 -3.09 -4.95 13.28
CA ILE A 105 -2.34 -4.46 12.11
C ILE A 105 -2.89 -3.10 11.70
N VAL A 106 -2.02 -2.09 11.59
CA VAL A 106 -2.37 -0.72 11.17
C VAL A 106 -1.75 -0.32 9.84
N LEU A 107 -0.74 -1.06 9.35
CA LEU A 107 -0.16 -0.82 8.03
C LEU A 107 0.56 -2.06 7.51
N VAL A 108 0.31 -2.41 6.25
CA VAL A 108 1.13 -3.33 5.46
C VAL A 108 1.42 -2.69 4.11
N CYS A 109 2.69 -2.64 3.74
CA CYS A 109 3.12 -2.03 2.48
C CYS A 109 3.85 -3.04 1.59
N GLU A 110 3.55 -3.00 0.30
CA GLU A 110 4.29 -3.72 -0.73
C GLU A 110 4.58 -2.79 -1.90
N ALA A 111 5.78 -2.87 -2.48
CA ALA A 111 6.14 -2.09 -3.66
C ALA A 111 6.55 -3.02 -4.78
N LYS A 112 5.97 -2.86 -5.98
CA LYS A 112 6.25 -3.68 -7.14
C LYS A 112 6.61 -2.81 -8.34
N HIS A 113 7.71 -3.17 -8.98
CA HIS A 113 8.17 -2.54 -10.20
C HIS A 113 8.02 -3.49 -11.40
N GLN A 114 7.36 -3.04 -12.46
CA GLN A 114 7.25 -3.79 -13.71
C GLN A 114 7.18 -2.85 -14.92
N GLY A 115 7.90 -3.22 -15.98
CA GLY A 115 8.01 -2.43 -17.20
C GLY A 115 9.14 -1.39 -17.10
N LYS A 116 10.13 -1.55 -17.98
CA LYS A 116 11.31 -0.67 -18.09
C LYS A 116 11.32 0.13 -19.39
N ASP A 117 10.19 0.16 -20.11
CA ASP A 117 10.13 0.74 -21.45
C ASP A 117 10.48 2.24 -21.42
N ILE A 118 10.06 2.95 -20.37
CA ILE A 118 10.41 4.37 -20.18
C ILE A 118 11.93 4.56 -20.09
N GLU A 119 12.61 3.75 -19.28
CA GLU A 119 14.06 3.81 -19.10
C GLU A 119 14.79 3.44 -20.40
N ASN A 120 14.34 2.37 -21.07
CA ASN A 120 14.94 1.90 -22.32
C ASN A 120 14.83 2.93 -23.44
N ILE A 121 13.64 3.50 -23.65
CA ILE A 121 13.40 4.52 -24.68
C ILE A 121 14.23 5.76 -24.40
N THR A 122 14.28 6.22 -23.14
CA THR A 122 15.09 7.39 -22.74
C THR A 122 16.58 7.17 -23.02
N LYS A 123 17.07 5.93 -22.90
CA LYS A 123 18.46 5.54 -23.21
C LYS A 123 18.69 5.19 -24.69
N GLY A 124 17.65 5.20 -25.53
CA GLY A 124 17.72 4.79 -26.94
C GLY A 124 17.94 3.28 -27.14
N ILE A 125 17.60 2.46 -26.14
CA ILE A 125 17.77 1.00 -26.16
C ILE A 125 16.54 0.36 -26.79
N LEU A 126 16.74 -0.39 -27.87
CA LEU A 126 15.72 -1.26 -28.46
C LEU A 126 15.71 -2.62 -27.77
N VAL A 127 14.52 -3.20 -27.66
CA VAL A 127 14.24 -4.46 -26.97
C VAL A 127 13.68 -5.52 -27.92
N GLY A 128 13.29 -6.67 -27.37
CA GLY A 128 12.80 -7.83 -28.12
C GLY A 128 13.93 -8.77 -28.54
N LYS A 129 13.58 -9.97 -29.02
CA LYS A 129 14.55 -11.02 -29.39
C LYS A 129 15.58 -10.56 -30.41
N ASN A 130 15.19 -9.65 -31.29
CA ASN A 130 16.02 -9.12 -32.36
C ASN A 130 16.49 -7.67 -32.09
N SER A 131 16.30 -7.15 -30.86
CA SER A 131 16.67 -5.79 -30.45
C SER A 131 16.20 -4.70 -31.44
N ASN A 132 14.95 -4.81 -31.87
CA ASN A 132 14.37 -3.97 -32.92
C ASN A 132 13.00 -3.39 -32.56
N GLN A 133 12.57 -3.54 -31.31
CA GLN A 133 11.28 -3.06 -30.82
C GLN A 133 11.48 -1.97 -29.77
N ASP A 134 10.55 -1.03 -29.68
CA ASP A 134 10.59 -0.01 -28.63
C ASP A 134 10.05 -0.52 -27.29
N LEU A 135 9.12 -1.47 -27.36
CA LEU A 135 8.34 -1.95 -26.21
C LEU A 135 8.56 -3.44 -26.00
N MET A 136 8.74 -3.82 -24.74
CA MET A 136 8.67 -5.21 -24.34
C MET A 136 7.22 -5.60 -24.10
N VAL A 137 6.80 -6.77 -24.59
CA VAL A 137 5.50 -7.33 -24.22
C VAL A 137 5.51 -7.63 -22.72
N ALA A 138 4.58 -7.03 -21.99
CA ALA A 138 4.55 -7.13 -20.53
C ALA A 138 4.23 -8.56 -20.07
N GLY A 139 4.99 -9.06 -19.08
CA GLY A 139 4.73 -10.35 -18.44
C GLY A 139 3.60 -10.30 -17.41
N ASN A 140 3.41 -11.41 -16.70
CA ASN A 140 2.33 -11.61 -15.71
C ASN A 140 2.85 -11.74 -14.27
N ALA A 141 4.11 -11.41 -14.00
CA ALA A 141 4.74 -11.63 -12.70
C ALA A 141 4.06 -10.87 -11.55
N ILE A 142 3.37 -9.77 -11.86
CA ILE A 142 2.63 -8.93 -10.92
C ILE A 142 1.43 -9.64 -10.27
N GLU A 143 0.86 -10.67 -10.91
CA GLU A 143 -0.28 -11.43 -10.37
C GLU A 143 0.07 -12.11 -9.03
N ARG A 144 1.35 -12.33 -8.75
CA ARG A 144 1.82 -12.90 -7.47
C ARG A 144 1.50 -12.03 -6.25
N SER A 145 1.25 -10.72 -6.44
CA SER A 145 0.85 -9.84 -5.33
C SER A 145 -0.45 -10.29 -4.65
N HIS A 146 -1.38 -10.93 -5.38
CA HIS A 146 -2.62 -11.46 -4.82
C HIS A 146 -2.40 -12.46 -3.69
N LYS A 147 -1.30 -13.23 -3.73
CA LYS A 147 -0.98 -14.20 -2.68
C LYS A 147 -0.81 -13.51 -1.33
N ASN A 148 0.05 -12.49 -1.24
CA ASN A 148 0.28 -11.78 0.03
C ASN A 148 -0.96 -11.00 0.46
N ILE A 149 -1.71 -10.42 -0.48
CA ILE A 149 -2.98 -9.73 -0.20
C ILE A 149 -3.97 -10.67 0.48
N ASN A 150 -4.19 -11.86 -0.08
CA ASN A 150 -5.13 -12.82 0.47
C ASN A 150 -4.70 -13.37 1.84
N GLU A 151 -3.40 -13.54 2.06
CA GLU A 151 -2.86 -13.95 3.37
C GLU A 151 -3.10 -12.89 4.45
N ILE A 152 -2.95 -11.59 4.12
CA ILE A 152 -3.27 -10.50 5.05
C ILE A 152 -4.79 -10.36 5.25
N ARG A 153 -5.62 -10.59 4.22
CA ARG A 153 -7.09 -10.62 4.39
C ARG A 153 -7.51 -11.66 5.41
N ASN A 154 -6.92 -12.85 5.32
CA ASN A 154 -7.23 -13.97 6.19
C ASN A 154 -6.87 -13.72 7.65
N ILE A 155 -5.70 -13.11 7.94
CA ILE A 155 -5.36 -12.77 9.33
C ILE A 155 -6.15 -11.58 9.86
N MET A 156 -6.69 -10.73 8.98
CA MET A 156 -7.54 -9.60 9.34
C MET A 156 -9.03 -9.90 9.10
N ILE A 157 -9.45 -11.16 9.11
CA ILE A 157 -10.79 -11.60 8.68
C ILE A 157 -11.94 -10.99 9.50
N ASP A 158 -11.69 -10.61 10.75
CA ASP A 158 -12.63 -9.99 11.68
C ASP A 158 -12.36 -8.49 11.91
N GLU A 159 -11.44 -7.91 11.14
CA GLU A 159 -11.12 -6.49 11.20
C GLU A 159 -12.06 -5.67 10.32
N LYS A 160 -12.40 -4.46 10.76
CA LYS A 160 -13.26 -3.51 10.00
C LYS A 160 -12.46 -2.60 9.07
N HIS A 161 -11.14 -2.78 9.03
CA HIS A 161 -10.21 -2.08 8.16
C HIS A 161 -9.27 -3.08 7.47
N PHE A 162 -8.67 -2.66 6.36
CA PHE A 162 -7.71 -3.42 5.59
C PHE A 162 -6.59 -2.50 5.08
N PRO A 163 -5.57 -2.22 5.90
CA PRO A 163 -4.55 -1.22 5.64
C PRO A 163 -3.41 -1.74 4.77
N TYR A 164 -3.76 -2.42 3.69
CA TYR A 164 -2.82 -2.93 2.71
C TYR A 164 -2.63 -1.91 1.60
N ILE A 165 -1.39 -1.45 1.43
CA ILE A 165 -1.00 -0.54 0.34
C ILE A 165 -0.12 -1.29 -0.65
N LEU A 166 -0.52 -1.26 -1.92
CA LEU A 166 0.28 -1.76 -3.03
C LEU A 166 0.74 -0.58 -3.89
N PHE A 167 2.03 -0.26 -3.81
CA PHE A 167 2.66 0.74 -4.66
C PHE A 167 3.20 0.11 -5.94
N LEU A 168 2.71 0.59 -7.08
CA LEU A 168 3.08 0.12 -8.40
C LEU A 168 3.93 1.18 -9.11
N GLN A 169 4.99 0.71 -9.77
CA GLN A 169 5.90 1.58 -10.52
C GLN A 169 6.27 0.97 -11.88
N GLY A 170 6.22 1.80 -12.92
CA GLY A 170 6.83 1.50 -14.22
C GLY A 170 5.85 1.58 -15.39
N SER A 171 6.38 1.33 -16.59
CA SER A 171 5.63 1.50 -17.85
C SER A 171 4.43 0.57 -18.00
N ASN A 172 4.34 -0.52 -17.23
CA ASN A 172 3.20 -1.43 -17.28
C ASN A 172 2.01 -0.95 -16.43
N PHE A 173 2.15 0.16 -15.72
CA PHE A 173 1.11 0.70 -14.83
C PHE A 173 0.76 2.15 -15.15
N LEU A 174 0.74 2.50 -16.43
CA LEU A 174 0.32 3.83 -16.86
C LEU A 174 -1.19 4.02 -16.66
N THR A 175 -1.58 5.20 -16.21
CA THR A 175 -2.99 5.61 -16.11
C THR A 175 -3.37 6.68 -17.12
N GLU A 176 -2.38 7.20 -17.84
CA GLU A 176 -2.53 8.21 -18.88
C GLU A 176 -1.44 8.02 -19.96
N PRO A 177 -1.68 8.45 -21.21
CA PRO A 177 -0.66 8.43 -22.25
C PRO A 177 0.59 9.21 -21.81
N THR A 178 1.77 8.63 -22.03
CA THR A 178 3.04 9.25 -21.64
C THR A 178 3.95 9.38 -22.85
N ALA A 179 4.36 10.61 -23.18
CA ALA A 179 5.33 10.89 -24.23
C ALA A 179 6.77 10.82 -23.69
N ILE A 180 7.66 10.18 -24.44
CA ILE A 180 9.05 9.95 -24.04
C ILE A 180 9.95 10.29 -25.20
N LEU A 181 10.96 11.13 -24.95
CA LEU A 181 11.95 11.50 -25.94
C LEU A 181 13.12 10.51 -25.92
N ARG A 182 13.52 10.06 -27.10
CA ARG A 182 14.78 9.36 -27.32
C ARG A 182 15.96 10.34 -27.28
N PRO A 183 17.21 9.84 -27.15
CA PRO A 183 18.41 10.67 -27.25
C PRO A 183 18.52 11.44 -28.58
N ASN A 184 17.96 10.90 -29.67
CA ASN A 184 17.95 11.56 -30.99
C ASN A 184 16.78 12.55 -31.18
N GLY A 185 16.00 12.83 -30.13
CA GLY A 185 14.86 13.75 -30.16
C GLY A 185 13.55 13.17 -30.71
N THR A 186 13.54 11.91 -31.17
CA THR A 186 12.29 11.26 -31.60
C THR A 186 11.39 10.99 -30.40
N GLU A 187 10.11 11.36 -30.51
CA GLU A 187 9.10 11.10 -29.50
C GLU A 187 8.47 9.71 -29.68
N VAL A 188 8.30 8.98 -28.58
CA VAL A 188 7.55 7.73 -28.50
C VAL A 188 6.42 7.90 -27.49
N ILE A 189 5.18 7.64 -27.92
CA ILE A 189 3.99 7.76 -27.06
C ILE A 189 3.62 6.37 -26.54
N LEU A 190 3.70 6.20 -25.22
CA LEU A 190 3.18 5.01 -24.54
C LEU A 190 1.70 5.17 -24.28
N LYS A 191 0.90 4.29 -24.88
CA LYS A 191 -0.55 4.23 -24.67
C LYS A 191 -0.86 3.45 -23.40
N HIS A 192 -1.48 4.11 -22.43
CA HIS A 192 -1.87 3.47 -21.16
C HIS A 192 -2.90 2.34 -21.33
N ASP A 193 -3.72 2.35 -22.37
CA ASP A 193 -4.78 1.39 -22.67
C ASP A 193 -4.30 0.25 -23.60
N ALA A 194 -3.01 0.21 -23.93
CA ALA A 194 -2.46 -0.87 -24.74
C ALA A 194 -2.29 -2.15 -23.91
N GLY A 195 -3.07 -3.19 -24.25
CA GLY A 195 -3.02 -4.50 -23.57
C GLY A 195 -1.68 -5.24 -23.70
N SER A 196 -0.80 -4.85 -24.63
CA SER A 196 0.58 -5.36 -24.71
C SER A 196 1.48 -4.80 -23.60
N LEU A 197 1.12 -3.65 -23.02
CA LEU A 197 1.89 -2.89 -22.04
C LEU A 197 1.24 -2.92 -20.65
N ASN A 198 -0.04 -2.55 -20.56
CA ASN A 198 -0.70 -2.31 -19.27
C ASN A 198 -1.06 -3.60 -18.53
N ARG A 199 -0.79 -3.64 -17.22
CA ARG A 199 -1.08 -4.78 -16.33
C ARG A 199 -1.86 -4.39 -15.07
N ILE A 200 -2.38 -3.16 -14.98
CA ILE A 200 -3.19 -2.70 -13.83
C ILE A 200 -4.40 -3.60 -13.62
N ASP A 201 -5.09 -4.01 -14.69
CA ASP A 201 -6.28 -4.88 -14.60
C ASP A 201 -5.98 -6.27 -14.02
N ARG A 202 -4.70 -6.67 -13.94
CA ARG A 202 -4.30 -7.89 -13.22
C ARG A 202 -4.39 -7.73 -11.70
N LEU A 203 -4.60 -6.52 -11.21
CA LEU A 203 -4.65 -6.17 -9.80
C LEU A 203 -5.97 -5.53 -9.35
N THR A 204 -6.80 -5.02 -10.26
CA THR A 204 -8.08 -4.36 -9.91
C THR A 204 -9.06 -5.29 -9.19
N SER A 205 -8.95 -6.62 -9.36
CA SER A 205 -9.70 -7.56 -8.54
C SER A 205 -9.35 -7.50 -7.05
N ALA A 206 -8.15 -7.01 -6.69
CA ALA A 206 -7.74 -6.84 -5.30
C ALA A 206 -8.42 -5.66 -4.59
N ASN A 207 -9.04 -4.74 -5.32
CA ASN A 207 -9.80 -3.65 -4.71
C ASN A 207 -11.22 -3.55 -5.25
N TYR A 208 -11.75 -4.63 -5.85
CA TYR A 208 -13.08 -4.68 -6.45
C TYR A 208 -13.30 -3.62 -7.55
N SER A 209 -12.23 -3.25 -8.26
CA SER A 209 -12.24 -2.18 -9.28
C SER A 209 -12.67 -0.82 -8.73
N LEU A 210 -12.45 -0.57 -7.44
CA LEU A 210 -12.55 0.77 -6.87
C LEU A 210 -11.46 1.69 -7.47
N PRO A 211 -11.64 3.02 -7.39
CA PRO A 211 -10.63 3.97 -7.83
C PRO A 211 -9.25 3.67 -7.24
N ILE A 212 -8.24 3.61 -8.10
CA ILE A 212 -6.82 3.58 -7.72
C ILE A 212 -6.38 4.96 -7.21
N ASN A 213 -5.19 5.03 -6.63
CA ASN A 213 -4.63 6.21 -5.99
C ASN A 213 -5.49 6.79 -4.86
N LYS A 214 -6.22 5.90 -4.17
CA LYS A 214 -7.13 6.25 -3.08
C LYS A 214 -6.96 5.31 -1.89
N ASN A 215 -7.04 5.89 -0.70
CA ASN A 215 -7.11 5.14 0.55
C ASN A 215 -8.44 4.38 0.61
N SER A 216 -8.35 3.05 0.61
CA SER A 216 -9.46 2.10 0.69
C SER A 216 -9.42 1.28 1.99
N CYS A 217 -8.78 1.82 3.03
CA CYS A 217 -8.55 1.14 4.30
C CYS A 217 -9.84 0.77 5.03
N GLU A 218 -10.89 1.58 4.96
CA GLU A 218 -12.17 1.25 5.58
C GLU A 218 -12.89 0.15 4.78
N ASN A 219 -13.23 -0.97 5.44
CA ASN A 219 -13.91 -2.08 4.76
C ASN A 219 -15.33 -1.68 4.35
N ILE A 220 -15.77 -2.18 3.21
CA ILE A 220 -17.12 -1.93 2.70
C ILE A 220 -18.02 -3.07 3.15
N PHE A 221 -19.20 -2.74 3.70
CA PHE A 221 -20.23 -3.72 4.03
C PHE A 221 -21.38 -3.58 3.03
N ILE A 222 -21.69 -4.67 2.34
CA ILE A 222 -22.83 -4.75 1.41
C ILE A 222 -23.82 -5.82 1.88
N THR A 223 -25.06 -5.73 1.41
CA THR A 223 -26.07 -6.76 1.67
C THR A 223 -26.49 -7.41 0.36
N ILE A 224 -26.41 -8.74 0.29
CA ILE A 224 -26.85 -9.56 -0.85
C ILE A 224 -27.86 -10.57 -0.32
N ASP A 225 -29.09 -10.54 -0.80
CA ASP A 225 -30.17 -11.46 -0.38
C ASP A 225 -30.33 -11.57 1.15
N GLY A 226 -30.27 -10.42 1.84
CA GLY A 226 -30.37 -10.33 3.30
C GLY A 226 -29.13 -10.78 4.08
N LYS A 227 -28.04 -11.15 3.39
CA LYS A 227 -26.76 -11.52 4.01
C LYS A 227 -25.78 -10.35 3.91
N SER A 228 -25.20 -9.99 5.05
CA SER A 228 -24.12 -8.99 5.09
C SER A 228 -22.80 -9.61 4.62
N VAL A 229 -22.08 -8.90 3.76
CA VAL A 229 -20.78 -9.29 3.22
C VAL A 229 -19.81 -8.14 3.43
N MET A 230 -18.66 -8.45 4.05
CA MET A 230 -17.56 -7.51 4.22
C MET A 230 -16.56 -7.63 3.05
N LEU A 231 -16.15 -6.49 2.51
CA LEU A 231 -15.19 -6.39 1.41
C LEU A 231 -13.92 -5.70 1.90
N GLN A 232 -12.79 -6.39 1.73
CA GLN A 232 -11.46 -5.91 2.13
C GLN A 232 -10.68 -5.44 0.89
N ALA A 233 -10.77 -4.14 0.59
CA ALA A 233 -10.20 -3.55 -0.62
C ALA A 233 -8.76 -3.07 -0.42
N VAL A 234 -7.84 -3.47 -1.31
CA VAL A 234 -6.46 -2.96 -1.29
C VAL A 234 -6.42 -1.49 -1.72
N SER A 235 -5.60 -0.69 -1.04
CA SER A 235 -5.26 0.66 -1.50
C SER A 235 -4.17 0.56 -2.57
N ILE A 236 -4.56 0.56 -3.85
CA ILE A 236 -3.64 0.45 -4.98
C ILE A 236 -3.19 1.85 -5.40
N TYR A 237 -1.90 2.14 -5.34
CA TYR A 237 -1.30 3.38 -5.82
C TYR A 237 -0.35 3.09 -6.97
N THR A 238 -0.34 3.93 -7.99
CA THR A 238 0.48 3.71 -9.18
C THR A 238 1.08 4.99 -9.74
N LYS A 239 2.29 4.86 -10.31
CA LYS A 239 3.01 5.92 -10.99
C LYS A 239 3.92 5.33 -12.08
N SER A 240 4.18 6.11 -13.11
CA SER A 240 5.12 5.76 -14.18
C SER A 240 6.60 5.91 -13.76
N THR A 241 6.89 6.89 -12.90
CA THR A 241 8.24 7.21 -12.40
C THR A 241 8.52 6.59 -11.04
N GLU A 242 9.77 6.72 -10.58
CA GLU A 242 10.16 6.37 -9.22
C GLU A 242 9.30 7.07 -8.17
N TRP A 243 8.88 6.32 -7.15
CA TRP A 243 8.23 6.84 -5.97
C TRP A 243 9.24 7.56 -5.07
N THR A 244 8.88 8.74 -4.58
CA THR A 244 9.71 9.44 -3.59
C THR A 244 9.19 9.25 -2.17
N VAL A 245 10.07 9.52 -1.20
CA VAL A 245 9.75 9.54 0.23
C VAL A 245 8.57 10.48 0.50
N GLU A 246 8.62 11.68 -0.08
CA GLU A 246 7.64 12.75 0.12
C GLU A 246 6.26 12.38 -0.43
N GLU A 247 6.19 11.44 -1.37
CA GLU A 247 4.95 10.94 -1.96
C GLU A 247 4.39 9.75 -1.16
N MET A 248 5.23 8.78 -0.80
CA MET A 248 4.77 7.55 -0.14
C MET A 248 4.41 7.78 1.33
N LEU A 249 5.18 8.60 2.06
CA LEU A 249 4.95 8.79 3.49
C LEU A 249 3.57 9.37 3.84
N PRO A 250 3.06 10.43 3.17
CA PRO A 250 1.70 10.90 3.42
C PRO A 250 0.64 9.83 3.18
N ILE A 251 0.80 9.01 2.12
CA ILE A 251 -0.13 7.93 1.79
C ILE A 251 -0.14 6.86 2.90
N MET A 252 1.05 6.42 3.32
CA MET A 252 1.19 5.43 4.39
C MET A 252 0.63 5.95 5.73
N MET A 253 0.90 7.21 6.06
CA MET A 253 0.39 7.85 7.27
C MET A 253 -1.14 7.98 7.25
N ASP A 254 -1.73 8.31 6.10
CA ASP A 254 -3.19 8.43 5.94
C ASP A 254 -3.88 7.08 6.20
N VAL A 255 -3.39 6.01 5.60
CA VAL A 255 -3.90 4.65 5.80
C VAL A 255 -3.71 4.18 7.26
N ALA A 256 -2.53 4.40 7.85
CA ALA A 256 -2.26 4.02 9.23
C ALA A 256 -3.17 4.78 10.22
N THR A 257 -3.36 6.08 10.01
CA THR A 257 -4.24 6.91 10.84
C THR A 257 -5.71 6.51 10.66
N THR A 258 -6.12 6.14 9.45
CA THR A 258 -7.46 5.59 9.18
C THR A 258 -7.70 4.31 9.97
N SER A 259 -6.70 3.41 10.02
CA SER A 259 -6.76 2.19 10.84
C SER A 259 -6.95 2.50 12.32
N LEU A 260 -6.13 3.39 12.87
CA LEU A 260 -6.24 3.80 14.27
C LEU A 260 -7.62 4.38 14.59
N LYS A 261 -8.17 5.19 13.69
CA LYS A 261 -9.52 5.74 13.83
C LYS A 261 -10.60 4.65 13.86
N ILE A 262 -10.54 3.67 12.96
CA ILE A 262 -11.51 2.56 12.90
C ILE A 262 -11.40 1.68 14.16
N LEU A 263 -10.19 1.50 14.68
CA LEU A 263 -9.93 0.79 15.93
C LEU A 263 -10.33 1.58 17.19
N GLY A 264 -10.77 2.84 17.06
CA GLY A 264 -11.08 3.71 18.20
C GLY A 264 -9.85 4.21 18.96
N LEU A 265 -8.65 3.95 18.45
CA LEU A 265 -7.36 4.31 19.05
C LEU A 265 -6.96 5.73 18.63
N THR A 266 -7.85 6.69 18.90
CA THR A 266 -7.61 8.11 18.66
C THR A 266 -7.17 8.80 19.95
N ILE A 267 -6.44 9.90 19.83
CA ILE A 267 -6.14 10.75 20.98
C ILE A 267 -7.46 11.34 21.47
N ASN A 268 -7.99 10.82 22.58
CA ASN A 268 -9.08 11.47 23.31
C ASN A 268 -8.56 12.83 23.80
N LYS A 269 -9.29 13.89 23.44
CA LYS A 269 -9.04 15.25 23.93
C LYS A 269 -9.34 15.36 25.42
#